data_AF-A0A554G3A7-F1
#
_entry.id   AF-A0A554G3A7-F1
#
_cell.length_a   1.000
_cell.length_b   1.000
_cell.length_c   1.000
_cell.angle_alpha   90.00
_cell.angle_beta   90.00
_cell.angle_gamma   90.00
#
_symmetry.space_group_name_H-M   'P 1'
#
loop_
_entity.id
_entity.type
_entity.pdbx_description
1 polymer ?
#
loop_
_entity_poly.entity_id
_entity_poly.type
_entity_poly.pdbx_seq_one_letter_code
_entity_poly.pdbx_strand_id
1 'polypeptide(L)'
;MKSQVSHPGTKRAFVFGGVERTPIVSEALANVFQTLAPDDVQLFPVTVEGESERYFVVNAIKVVDAIDEAGCREVHHYDEDDPSTDYPGEYNWIYGLRIDPLKTEGAHVFRLKKFKTAFIVSEEVKNALEGVGDLGVSFERVTEPQELH
;
A
#
# COMPACT_ATOMS: atom_id res chain seq x y z
N MET A 1 -5.41 7.41 -18.58
CA MET A 1 -6.56 7.50 -17.64
C MET A 1 -6.63 8.93 -17.08
N LYS A 2 -7.83 9.49 -16.86
CA LYS A 2 -8.02 10.79 -16.19
C LYS A 2 -8.58 10.55 -14.79
N SER A 3 -7.99 11.20 -13.78
CA SER A 3 -8.45 11.15 -12.40
C SER A 3 -8.94 12.53 -11.94
N GLN A 4 -9.97 12.54 -11.10
CA GLN A 4 -10.56 13.75 -10.50
C GLN A 4 -10.05 13.94 -9.07
N VAL A 5 -9.96 15.19 -8.63
CA VAL A 5 -9.62 15.51 -7.23
C VAL A 5 -10.83 15.25 -6.35
N SER A 6 -10.71 14.31 -5.39
CA SER A 6 -11.80 13.99 -4.46
C SER A 6 -11.83 14.91 -3.24
N HIS A 7 -10.67 15.38 -2.77
CA HIS A 7 -10.55 16.24 -1.61
C HIS A 7 -9.61 17.43 -1.92
N PRO A 8 -10.10 18.68 -1.91
CA PRO A 8 -9.26 19.85 -2.13
C PRO A 8 -8.32 20.09 -0.93
N GLY A 9 -7.06 20.47 -1.21
CA GLY A 9 -6.06 20.72 -0.17
C GLY A 9 -4.65 20.91 -0.73
N THR A 10 -3.66 20.92 0.16
CA THR A 10 -2.24 20.98 -0.24
C THR A 10 -1.86 19.72 -0.98
N LYS A 11 -1.22 19.90 -2.15
CA LYS A 11 -0.72 18.80 -2.99
C LYS A 11 0.26 17.92 -2.20
N ARG A 12 0.19 16.61 -2.45
CA ARG A 12 1.07 15.59 -1.84
C ARG A 12 1.67 14.73 -2.93
N ALA A 13 2.90 14.28 -2.72
CA ALA A 13 3.60 13.42 -3.67
C ALA A 13 3.01 12.00 -3.72
N PHE A 14 2.23 11.60 -2.70
CA PHE A 14 1.60 10.29 -2.59
C PHE A 14 0.14 10.44 -2.14
N VAL A 15 -0.77 9.81 -2.88
CA VAL A 15 -2.22 9.80 -2.56
C VAL A 15 -2.77 8.40 -2.78
N PHE A 16 -3.73 7.96 -1.95
CA PHE A 16 -4.45 6.70 -2.17
C PHE A 16 -5.68 6.91 -3.05
N GLY A 17 -5.78 6.14 -4.14
CA GLY A 17 -6.98 6.04 -4.97
C GLY A 17 -8.13 5.30 -4.28
N GLY A 18 -9.35 5.44 -4.79
CA GLY A 18 -10.56 4.87 -4.17
C GLY A 18 -10.62 3.33 -4.18
N VAL A 19 -9.98 2.67 -5.14
CA VAL A 19 -9.97 1.20 -5.28
C VAL A 19 -8.72 0.64 -4.60
N GLU A 20 -8.92 -0.23 -3.62
CA GLU A 20 -7.89 -0.92 -2.82
C GLU A 20 -6.83 0.02 -2.21
N ARG A 21 -7.12 1.32 -2.11
CA ARG A 21 -6.13 2.35 -1.75
C ARG A 21 -4.89 2.25 -2.62
N THR A 22 -5.06 2.19 -3.94
CA THR A 22 -3.94 2.11 -4.89
C THR A 22 -3.16 3.42 -4.90
N PRO A 23 -1.83 3.43 -4.71
CA PRO A 23 -1.05 4.66 -4.73
C PRO A 23 -1.09 5.38 -6.08
N ILE A 24 -1.31 6.69 -6.04
CA ILE A 24 -1.04 7.65 -7.11
C ILE A 24 0.11 8.52 -6.63
N VAL A 25 1.19 8.53 -7.41
CA VAL A 25 2.45 9.13 -7.00
C VAL A 25 3.01 10.07 -8.06
N SER A 26 3.84 11.03 -7.65
CA SER A 26 4.61 11.88 -8.58
C SER A 26 5.63 11.06 -9.38
N GLU A 27 6.15 11.64 -10.46
CA GLU A 27 7.21 11.03 -11.28
C GLU A 27 8.46 10.67 -10.45
N ALA A 28 8.83 11.49 -9.45
CA ALA A 28 10.00 11.23 -8.60
C ALA A 28 9.84 9.94 -7.77
N LEU A 29 8.67 9.71 -7.17
CA LEU A 29 8.40 8.48 -6.41
C LEU A 29 8.18 7.29 -7.34
N ALA A 30 7.59 7.49 -8.51
CA ALA A 30 7.46 6.43 -9.52
C ALA A 30 8.85 5.87 -9.91
N ASN A 31 9.86 6.74 -10.05
CA ASN A 31 11.23 6.34 -10.33
C ASN A 31 11.87 5.51 -9.20
N VAL A 32 11.50 5.74 -7.94
CA VAL A 32 11.96 4.91 -6.81
C VAL A 32 11.47 3.48 -6.99
N PHE A 33 10.17 3.28 -7.23
CA PHE A 33 9.60 1.96 -7.47
C PHE A 33 10.21 1.28 -8.70
N GLN A 34 10.39 2.02 -9.80
CA GLN A 34 11.00 1.51 -11.03
C GLN A 34 12.46 1.05 -10.82
N THR A 35 13.19 1.68 -9.91
CA THR A 35 14.59 1.38 -9.64
C THR A 35 14.76 0.22 -8.68
N LEU A 36 13.97 0.21 -7.59
CA LEU A 36 14.17 -0.73 -6.48
C LEU A 36 13.28 -1.97 -6.54
N ALA A 37 12.14 -1.89 -7.21
CA ALA A 37 11.16 -2.96 -7.25
C ALA A 37 10.50 -3.13 -8.65
N PRO A 38 11.27 -3.15 -9.75
CA PRO A 38 10.72 -3.19 -11.11
C PRO A 38 9.87 -4.43 -11.40
N ASP A 39 10.18 -5.55 -10.75
CA ASP A 39 9.47 -6.83 -10.94
C ASP A 39 8.26 -7.01 -10.00
N ASP A 40 8.04 -6.04 -9.12
CA ASP A 40 6.96 -6.07 -8.12
C ASP A 40 5.87 -5.03 -8.41
N VAL A 41 6.13 -4.07 -9.30
CA VAL A 41 5.19 -3.00 -9.63
C VAL A 41 4.96 -2.83 -11.14
N GLN A 42 3.77 -2.35 -11.49
CA GLN A 42 3.49 -1.74 -12.78
C GLN A 42 3.16 -0.26 -12.57
N LEU A 43 3.74 0.60 -13.41
CA LEU A 43 3.52 2.03 -13.37
C LEU A 43 2.66 2.47 -14.55
N PHE A 44 1.50 3.04 -14.26
CA PHE A 44 0.59 3.52 -15.29
C PHE A 44 0.52 5.06 -15.26
N PRO A 45 0.89 5.76 -16.34
CA PRO A 45 0.81 7.21 -16.37
C PRO A 45 -0.66 7.67 -16.32
N VAL A 46 -0.91 8.68 -15.50
CA VAL A 46 -2.24 9.30 -15.33
C VAL A 46 -2.14 10.81 -15.38
N THR A 47 -3.19 11.43 -15.94
CA THR A 47 -3.37 12.87 -15.89
C THR A 47 -4.32 13.20 -14.75
N VAL A 48 -3.88 14.06 -13.84
CA VAL A 48 -4.69 14.60 -12.75
C VAL A 48 -5.18 15.98 -13.18
N GLU A 49 -6.49 16.22 -13.09
CA GLU A 49 -7.04 17.52 -13.47
C GLU A 49 -6.53 18.64 -12.57
N GLY A 50 -6.14 19.77 -13.18
CA GLY A 50 -5.54 20.90 -12.46
C GLY A 50 -4.04 20.77 -12.18
N GLU A 51 -3.43 19.64 -12.58
CA GLU A 51 -1.99 19.40 -12.42
C GLU A 51 -1.27 19.41 -13.77
N SER A 52 -0.15 20.14 -13.84
CA SER A 52 0.75 20.13 -15.00
C SER A 52 1.81 19.02 -14.93
N GLU A 53 2.05 18.47 -13.74
CA GLU A 53 3.03 17.40 -13.51
C GLU A 53 2.47 16.02 -13.89
N ARG A 54 3.37 15.08 -14.20
CA ARG A 54 3.02 13.69 -14.49
C ARG A 54 2.86 12.90 -13.20
N TYR A 55 1.76 12.16 -13.11
CA TYR A 55 1.48 11.24 -12.02
C TYR A 55 1.39 9.82 -12.55
N PHE A 56 1.58 8.86 -11.65
CA PHE A 56 1.56 7.44 -11.95
C PHE A 56 0.71 6.71 -10.92
N VAL A 57 -0.14 5.80 -11.39
CA VAL A 57 -0.71 4.76 -10.55
C VAL A 57 0.36 3.69 -10.36
N VAL A 58 0.62 3.32 -9.10
CA VAL A 58 1.54 2.22 -8.73
C VAL A 58 0.69 0.99 -8.42
N ASN A 59 0.68 0.04 -9.35
CA ASN A 59 0.03 -1.24 -9.15
C ASN A 59 1.05 -2.25 -8.62
N ALA A 60 0.89 -2.75 -7.39
CA ALA A 60 1.68 -3.88 -6.92
C ALA A 60 1.17 -5.17 -7.57
N ILE A 61 2.06 -5.93 -8.22
CA ILE A 61 1.69 -7.16 -8.95
C ILE A 61 1.92 -8.43 -8.14
N LYS A 62 2.53 -8.32 -6.96
CA LYS A 62 2.69 -9.43 -6.01
C LYS A 62 1.57 -9.39 -4.97
N VAL A 63 0.95 -10.55 -4.75
CA VAL A 63 -0.04 -10.77 -3.70
C VAL A 63 0.45 -11.92 -2.83
N VAL A 64 0.60 -11.67 -1.54
CA VAL A 64 1.28 -12.55 -0.60
C VAL A 64 0.36 -12.94 0.56
N ASP A 65 0.41 -14.21 0.98
CA ASP A 65 -0.30 -14.74 2.14
C ASP A 65 0.61 -14.79 3.37
N ALA A 66 0.93 -13.60 3.90
CA ALA A 66 1.94 -13.43 4.96
C ALA A 66 1.37 -12.88 6.29
N ILE A 67 0.06 -12.72 6.42
CA ILE A 67 -0.52 -12.17 7.67
C ILE A 67 -0.21 -13.09 8.84
N ASP A 68 0.42 -12.54 9.88
CA ASP A 68 0.56 -13.18 11.19
C ASP A 68 -0.59 -12.70 12.07
N GLU A 69 -1.72 -13.42 11.99
CA GLU A 69 -2.94 -13.05 12.72
C GLU A 69 -2.73 -13.04 14.23
N ALA A 70 -1.88 -13.93 14.76
CA ALA A 70 -1.58 -13.99 16.19
C ALA A 70 -0.73 -12.82 16.68
N GLY A 71 0.09 -12.23 15.80
CA GLY A 71 0.88 -11.03 16.08
C GLY A 71 0.11 -9.72 15.91
N CYS A 72 -1.00 -9.72 15.18
CA CYS A 72 -1.84 -8.53 15.00
C CYS A 72 -2.44 -8.06 16.32
N ARG A 73 -2.56 -6.73 16.50
CA ARG A 73 -3.16 -6.17 17.72
C ARG A 73 -4.64 -6.52 17.86
N GLU A 74 -5.38 -6.42 16.76
CA GLU A 74 -6.80 -6.71 16.72
C GLU A 74 -7.23 -7.02 15.28
N VAL A 75 -8.04 -8.06 15.12
CA VAL A 75 -8.46 -8.57 13.81
C VAL A 75 -9.97 -8.70 13.80
N HIS A 76 -10.62 -8.02 12.86
CA HIS A 76 -12.06 -8.04 12.67
C HIS A 76 -12.37 -8.90 11.44
N HIS A 77 -13.13 -9.95 11.67
CA HIS A 77 -13.66 -10.82 10.61
C HIS A 77 -15.05 -10.37 10.20
N TYR A 78 -15.45 -10.70 8.97
CA TYR A 78 -16.86 -10.68 8.62
C TYR A 78 -17.59 -11.78 9.38
N ASP A 79 -18.90 -11.60 9.58
CA ASP A 79 -19.72 -12.65 10.17
C ASP A 79 -19.70 -13.88 9.25
N GLU A 80 -19.61 -15.08 9.83
CA GLU A 80 -19.61 -16.33 9.06
C GLU A 80 -20.96 -16.55 8.35
N ASP A 81 -22.05 -16.08 8.98
CA ASP A 81 -23.41 -16.19 8.44
C ASP A 81 -23.78 -15.02 7.50
N ASP A 82 -22.98 -13.94 7.50
CA ASP A 82 -23.13 -12.77 6.62
C ASP A 82 -21.76 -12.31 6.08
N PRO A 83 -21.13 -13.12 5.20
CA PRO A 83 -19.80 -12.80 4.67
C PRO A 83 -19.86 -11.64 3.67
N SER A 84 -18.75 -10.93 3.52
CA SER A 84 -18.64 -9.88 2.50
C SER A 84 -18.83 -10.43 1.08
N THR A 85 -19.80 -9.87 0.37
CA THR A 85 -20.02 -10.17 -1.06
C THR A 85 -18.84 -9.75 -1.93
N ASP A 86 -18.23 -8.61 -1.62
CA ASP A 86 -17.14 -8.04 -2.42
C ASP A 86 -15.78 -8.65 -2.06
N TYR A 87 -15.60 -9.06 -0.80
CA TYR A 87 -14.32 -9.57 -0.27
C TYR A 87 -14.48 -10.90 0.51
N PRO A 88 -14.95 -11.98 -0.14
CA PRO A 88 -15.21 -13.24 0.53
C PRO A 88 -13.93 -13.86 1.10
N GLY A 89 -13.93 -14.14 2.40
CA GLY A 89 -12.80 -14.77 3.11
C GLY A 89 -11.62 -13.82 3.41
N GLU A 90 -11.79 -12.51 3.18
CA GLU A 90 -10.86 -11.46 3.59
C GLU A 90 -11.19 -10.93 5.00
N TYR A 91 -10.23 -10.27 5.62
CA TYR A 91 -10.46 -9.57 6.89
C TYR A 91 -11.27 -8.29 6.63
N ASN A 92 -12.24 -8.00 7.51
CA ASN A 92 -12.97 -6.73 7.47
C ASN A 92 -12.02 -5.58 7.82
N TRP A 93 -11.29 -5.73 8.92
CA TRP A 93 -10.30 -4.75 9.36
C TRP A 93 -9.21 -5.38 10.23
N ILE A 94 -8.01 -4.79 10.20
CA ILE A 94 -6.89 -5.17 11.06
C ILE A 94 -6.30 -3.91 11.67
N TYR A 95 -6.16 -3.90 13.00
CA TYR A 95 -5.35 -2.92 13.71
C TYR A 95 -4.01 -3.51 14.11
N GLY A 96 -2.94 -2.73 13.99
CA GLY A 96 -1.58 -3.17 14.33
C GLY A 96 -1.18 -4.39 13.51
N LEU A 97 -1.30 -4.28 12.18
CA LEU A 97 -1.02 -5.36 11.23
C LEU A 97 0.37 -5.96 11.46
N ARG A 98 0.46 -7.29 11.52
CA ARG A 98 1.72 -8.03 11.52
C ARG A 98 1.79 -9.05 10.40
N ILE A 99 3.00 -9.23 9.89
CA ILE A 99 3.31 -10.18 8.83
C ILE A 99 4.47 -11.08 9.24
N ASP A 100 4.46 -12.30 8.72
CA ASP A 100 5.60 -13.20 8.76
C ASP A 100 6.57 -12.85 7.61
N PRO A 101 7.75 -12.28 7.89
CA PRO A 101 8.70 -11.88 6.86
C PRO A 101 9.19 -13.08 6.03
N LEU A 102 9.16 -14.30 6.57
CA LEU A 102 9.59 -15.52 5.86
C LEU A 102 8.63 -15.90 4.74
N LYS A 103 7.38 -15.41 4.77
CA LYS A 103 6.36 -15.67 3.75
C LYS A 103 6.32 -14.62 2.65
N THR A 104 7.21 -13.62 2.68
CA THR A 104 7.21 -12.52 1.69
C THR A 104 7.80 -12.90 0.35
N GLU A 105 8.43 -14.07 0.25
CA GLU A 105 9.09 -14.58 -0.97
C GLU A 105 10.14 -13.60 -1.54
N GLY A 106 10.68 -12.71 -0.69
CA GLY A 106 11.64 -11.68 -1.08
C GLY A 106 11.05 -10.49 -1.84
N ALA A 107 9.72 -10.36 -1.93
CA ALA A 107 9.08 -9.22 -2.58
C ALA A 107 9.38 -7.91 -1.83
N HIS A 108 9.76 -6.88 -2.56
CA HIS A 108 10.00 -5.54 -2.04
C HIS A 108 8.74 -4.69 -2.02
N VAL A 109 7.74 -5.00 -2.86
CA VAL A 109 6.43 -4.33 -2.88
C VAL A 109 5.32 -5.35 -3.12
N PHE A 110 4.30 -5.40 -2.25
CA PHE A 110 3.21 -6.36 -2.39
C PHE A 110 1.93 -5.95 -1.67
N ARG A 111 0.82 -6.62 -2.03
CA ARG A 111 -0.45 -6.61 -1.30
C ARG A 111 -0.63 -7.89 -0.51
N LEU A 112 -1.38 -7.83 0.57
CA LEU A 112 -1.76 -9.01 1.35
C LEU A 112 -3.01 -9.64 0.76
N LYS A 113 -2.99 -10.97 0.62
CA LYS A 113 -4.05 -11.76 -0.04
C LYS A 113 -5.44 -11.56 0.56
N LYS A 114 -5.53 -11.44 1.89
CA LYS A 114 -6.77 -11.29 2.65
C LYS A 114 -7.00 -9.88 3.20
N PHE A 115 -6.14 -8.92 2.86
CA PHE A 115 -6.25 -7.55 3.35
C PHE A 115 -5.63 -6.56 2.36
N LYS A 116 -6.21 -6.48 1.16
CA LYS A 116 -5.61 -5.76 0.01
C LYS A 116 -5.49 -4.25 0.20
N THR A 117 -6.16 -3.68 1.20
CA THR A 117 -6.00 -2.25 1.56
C THR A 117 -4.57 -1.91 2.00
N ALA A 118 -3.82 -2.87 2.56
CA ALA A 118 -2.44 -2.66 2.97
C ALA A 118 -1.49 -2.69 1.75
N PHE A 119 -0.65 -1.66 1.61
CA PHE A 119 0.41 -1.58 0.59
C PHE A 119 1.75 -1.77 1.30
N ILE A 120 2.35 -2.95 1.17
CA ILE A 120 3.56 -3.31 1.91
C ILE A 120 4.77 -2.98 1.04
N VAL A 121 5.77 -2.35 1.66
CA VAL A 121 7.06 -2.06 1.06
C VAL A 121 8.18 -2.52 1.98
N SER A 122 9.30 -2.95 1.39
CA SER A 122 10.53 -3.21 2.14
C SER A 122 11.09 -1.92 2.77
N GLU A 123 11.94 -2.07 3.78
CA GLU A 123 12.60 -0.93 4.43
C GLU A 123 13.46 -0.11 3.46
N GLU A 124 14.10 -0.77 2.49
CA GLU A 124 14.88 -0.10 1.44
C GLU A 124 14.02 0.82 0.58
N VAL A 125 12.89 0.32 0.08
CA VAL A 125 11.93 1.12 -0.70
C VAL A 125 11.38 2.27 0.16
N LYS A 126 10.99 1.98 1.41
CA LYS A 126 10.50 2.99 2.35
C LYS A 126 11.51 4.13 2.56
N ASN A 127 12.78 3.80 2.82
CA ASN A 127 13.82 4.80 3.04
C ASN A 127 14.07 5.66 1.79
N ALA A 128 14.03 5.06 0.60
CA ALA A 128 14.16 5.80 -0.65
C ALA A 128 12.97 6.74 -0.91
N LEU A 129 11.74 6.31 -0.60
CA LEU A 129 10.55 7.17 -0.67
C LEU A 129 10.66 8.35 0.30
N GLU A 130 11.05 8.10 1.55
CA GLU A 130 11.24 9.17 2.55
C GLU A 130 12.34 10.16 2.16
N GLY A 131 13.40 9.69 1.49
CA GLY A 131 14.48 10.53 0.98
C GLY A 131 14.05 11.53 -0.10
N VAL A 132 12.94 11.26 -0.81
CA VAL A 132 12.35 12.21 -1.77
C VAL A 132 11.58 13.34 -1.06
N GLY A 133 10.92 13.04 0.07
CA GLY A 133 10.14 14.00 0.85
C GLY A 133 8.68 14.19 0.38
N ASP A 134 7.93 15.04 1.09
CA ASP A 134 6.54 15.46 0.78
C ASP A 134 5.53 14.34 0.48
N LEU A 135 5.72 13.18 1.11
CA LEU A 135 4.90 12.00 0.88
C LEU A 135 3.42 12.23 1.24
N GLY A 136 3.12 12.86 2.37
CA GLY A 136 1.74 12.93 2.87
C GLY A 136 1.19 11.59 3.38
N VAL A 137 2.07 10.59 3.54
CA VAL A 137 1.78 9.29 4.16
C VAL A 137 2.79 9.00 5.27
N SER A 138 2.43 8.09 6.17
CA SER A 138 3.31 7.55 7.21
C SER A 138 3.48 6.05 7.01
N PHE A 139 4.62 5.51 7.44
CA PHE A 139 4.88 4.07 7.42
C PHE A 139 4.72 3.48 8.82
N GLU A 140 4.15 2.27 8.90
CA GLU A 140 4.09 1.45 10.10
C GLU A 140 4.96 0.21 9.89
N ARG A 141 5.79 -0.15 10.88
CA ARG A 141 6.56 -1.40 10.86
C ARG A 141 5.63 -2.57 11.18
N VAL A 142 5.70 -3.63 10.37
CA VAL A 142 4.79 -4.79 10.46
C VAL A 142 5.48 -6.14 10.69
N THR A 143 6.81 -6.17 10.80
CA THR A 143 7.60 -7.42 10.96
C THR A 143 7.98 -7.74 12.41
N GLU A 144 7.83 -6.79 13.34
CA GLU A 144 8.18 -6.95 14.75
C GLU A 144 7.03 -6.45 15.63
N PRO A 145 6.84 -7.01 16.85
CA PRO A 145 5.92 -6.43 17.82
C PRO A 145 6.26 -4.96 18.08
N GLN A 146 5.23 -4.12 18.25
CA GLN A 146 5.49 -2.75 18.72
C GLN A 146 6.02 -2.85 20.14
N GLU A 147 7.25 -2.43 20.40
CA GLU A 147 7.65 -2.15 21.78
C GLU A 147 6.75 -1.02 22.30
N LEU A 148 5.98 -1.31 23.35
CA LEU A 148 5.16 -0.33 24.03
C LEU A 148 6.09 0.71 24.66
N HIS A 149 6.17 1.90 24.06
CA HIS A 149 6.73 3.09 24.71
C HIS A 149 5.66 3.79 25.55
#